data_AF-A0A3P8KJ98-F1
#
_entry.id   AF-A0A3P8KJ98-F1
#
_cell.length_a   1.000
_cell.length_b   1.000
_cell.length_c   1.000
_cell.angle_alpha   90.00
_cell.angle_beta   90.00
_cell.angle_gamma   90.00
#
_symmetry.space_group_name_H-M   'P 1'
#
loop_
_entity.id
_entity.type
_entity.pdbx_description
1 polymer ?
#
loop_
_entity_poly.entity_id
_entity_poly.type
_entity_poly.pdbx_seq_one_letter_code
_entity_poly.pdbx_strand_id
1 'polypeptide(L)'
;MGEEDLTEAELECLRRELTAEVAELEWEFKHAKETLYNERIAQVNNKLAQAKAGTAPEFLHVVSLVEETYRIRRQVAECRRDFAIEVANKELDNELKAAQCIMNERLLITEEQIRRRLQESMCRLQVERAAMTLHASSGGSTSRKSRSSGSPFTGDSADRSDAPTRTALATLDPNLYLPSPNLEPRKKPITLSPTTPRLVYQLSEEDIRADVETIMAAVKEHKLALAMAEMNGGKRLC
;
A
#
# COMPACT_ATOMS: atom_id res chain seq x y z
N MET A 1 -77.73 -29.86 -67.03
CA MET A 1 -76.89 -29.09 -66.09
C MET A 1 -76.68 -27.76 -66.79
N GLY A 2 -77.59 -26.80 -66.58
CA GLY A 2 -77.60 -25.55 -67.33
C GLY A 2 -76.49 -24.63 -66.83
N GLU A 3 -75.67 -24.13 -67.75
CA GLU A 3 -74.96 -22.88 -67.53
C GLU A 3 -76.02 -21.78 -67.67
N GLU A 4 -76.36 -21.14 -66.55
CA GLU A 4 -77.11 -19.89 -66.57
C GLU A 4 -76.14 -18.81 -67.01
N ASP A 5 -76.31 -18.31 -68.24
CA ASP A 5 -75.56 -17.16 -68.75
C ASP A 5 -75.92 -15.93 -67.91
N LEU A 6 -74.94 -15.40 -67.17
CA LEU A 6 -75.05 -14.13 -66.45
C LEU A 6 -75.55 -13.03 -67.40
N THR A 7 -76.58 -12.32 -66.97
CA THR A 7 -77.11 -11.18 -67.72
C THR A 7 -76.11 -10.02 -67.73
N GLU A 8 -76.12 -9.21 -68.80
CA GLU A 8 -75.24 -8.02 -68.90
C GLU A 8 -75.41 -7.09 -67.68
N ALA A 9 -76.62 -7.00 -67.13
CA ALA A 9 -76.92 -6.20 -65.95
C ALA A 9 -76.23 -6.74 -64.67
N GLU A 10 -76.16 -8.06 -64.50
CA GLU A 10 -75.43 -8.69 -63.39
C GLU A 10 -73.92 -8.49 -63.53
N LEU A 11 -73.40 -8.57 -64.76
CA LEU A 11 -72.00 -8.30 -65.10
C LEU A 11 -71.60 -6.85 -64.82
N GLU A 12 -72.46 -5.89 -65.16
CA GLU A 12 -72.29 -4.47 -64.84
C GLU A 12 -72.36 -4.22 -63.32
N CYS A 13 -73.18 -4.97 -62.60
CA CYS A 13 -73.27 -4.88 -61.13
C CYS A 13 -71.98 -5.37 -60.47
N LEU A 14 -71.50 -6.56 -60.86
CA LEU A 14 -70.23 -7.12 -60.42
C LEU A 14 -69.04 -6.20 -60.71
N ARG A 15 -69.00 -5.56 -61.90
CA ARG A 15 -67.96 -4.57 -62.22
C ARG A 15 -67.98 -3.36 -61.27
N ARG A 16 -69.17 -2.84 -60.96
CA ARG A 16 -69.32 -1.73 -60.01
C ARG A 16 -68.89 -2.11 -58.60
N GLU A 17 -69.29 -3.29 -58.13
CA GLU A 17 -68.90 -3.80 -56.81
C GLU A 17 -67.39 -4.00 -56.71
N LEU A 18 -66.77 -4.66 -57.70
CA LEU A 18 -65.32 -4.83 -57.74
C LEU A 18 -64.58 -3.50 -57.76
N THR A 19 -65.07 -2.52 -58.52
CA THR A 19 -64.47 -1.18 -58.57
C THR A 19 -64.56 -0.47 -57.21
N ALA A 20 -65.69 -0.62 -56.51
CA ALA A 20 -65.87 -0.07 -55.16
C ALA A 20 -64.93 -0.74 -54.15
N GLU A 21 -64.82 -2.07 -54.18
CA GLU A 21 -63.93 -2.83 -53.30
C GLU A 21 -62.46 -2.47 -53.54
N VAL A 22 -62.03 -2.35 -54.80
CA VAL A 22 -60.67 -1.88 -55.13
C VAL A 22 -60.43 -0.47 -54.60
N ALA A 23 -61.40 0.44 -54.74
CA ALA A 23 -61.26 1.81 -54.22
C ALA A 23 -61.18 1.84 -52.68
N GLU A 24 -61.92 0.99 -51.98
CA GLU A 24 -61.85 0.83 -50.53
C GLU A 24 -60.47 0.30 -50.11
N LEU A 25 -59.98 -0.76 -50.77
CA LEU A 25 -58.65 -1.33 -50.51
C LEU A 25 -57.52 -0.31 -50.76
N GLU A 26 -57.61 0.49 -51.82
CA GLU A 26 -56.64 1.55 -52.10
C GLU A 26 -56.63 2.61 -50.99
N TRP A 27 -57.81 2.97 -50.48
CA TRP A 27 -57.94 3.90 -49.37
C TRP A 27 -57.36 3.32 -48.07
N GLU A 28 -57.69 2.07 -47.74
CA GLU A 28 -57.15 1.38 -46.57
C GLU A 28 -55.62 1.27 -46.63
N PHE A 29 -55.08 0.89 -47.80
CA PHE A 29 -53.64 0.79 -47.99
C PHE A 29 -52.94 2.15 -47.81
N LYS A 30 -53.52 3.22 -48.36
CA LYS A 30 -53.01 4.58 -48.18
C LYS A 30 -53.04 4.99 -46.71
N HIS A 31 -54.14 4.72 -46.01
CA HIS A 31 -54.29 5.05 -44.60
C HIS A 31 -53.32 4.27 -43.71
N ALA A 32 -53.16 2.97 -43.95
CA ALA A 32 -52.19 2.14 -43.25
C ALA A 32 -50.74 2.63 -43.47
N LYS A 33 -50.40 3.00 -44.71
CA LYS A 33 -49.09 3.56 -45.05
C LYS A 33 -48.81 4.88 -44.31
N GLU A 34 -49.79 5.78 -44.28
CA GLU A 34 -49.67 7.06 -43.56
C GLU A 34 -49.50 6.84 -42.05
N THR A 35 -50.27 5.91 -41.48
CA THR A 35 -50.18 5.55 -40.06
C THR A 35 -48.78 5.02 -39.72
N LEU A 36 -48.23 4.13 -40.54
CA LEU A 36 -46.90 3.55 -40.34
C LEU A 36 -45.80 4.62 -40.41
N TYR A 37 -45.89 5.58 -41.35
CA TYR A 37 -44.93 6.68 -41.41
C TYR A 37 -45.04 7.62 -40.21
N ASN A 38 -46.26 7.96 -39.78
CA ASN A 38 -46.47 8.80 -38.61
C ASN A 38 -45.93 8.13 -37.34
N GLU A 39 -46.17 6.84 -37.16
CA GLU A 39 -45.61 6.07 -36.06
C GLU A 39 -44.07 6.06 -36.11
N ARG A 40 -43.50 5.84 -37.30
CA ARG A 40 -42.04 5.84 -37.47
C ARG A 40 -41.42 7.20 -37.14
N ILE A 41 -42.05 8.29 -37.58
CA ILE A 41 -41.62 9.66 -37.26
C ILE A 41 -41.70 9.89 -35.75
N ALA A 42 -42.79 9.47 -35.10
CA ALA A 42 -42.95 9.59 -33.65
C ALA A 42 -41.87 8.82 -32.87
N GLN A 43 -41.54 7.59 -33.28
CA GLN A 43 -40.46 6.80 -32.69
C GLN A 43 -39.11 7.52 -32.79
N VAL A 44 -38.77 8.06 -33.96
CA VAL A 44 -37.52 8.80 -34.17
C VAL A 44 -37.49 10.08 -33.35
N ASN A 45 -38.58 10.84 -33.33
CA ASN A 45 -38.68 12.07 -32.54
C ASN A 45 -38.54 11.80 -31.04
N ASN A 46 -39.13 10.71 -30.54
CA ASN A 46 -39.00 10.32 -29.14
C ASN A 46 -37.53 9.96 -28.80
N LYS A 47 -36.87 9.13 -29.61
CA LYS A 47 -35.44 8.83 -29.44
C LYS A 47 -34.57 10.08 -29.47
N LEU A 48 -34.84 11.00 -30.41
CA LEU A 48 -34.13 12.27 -30.50
C LEU A 48 -34.39 13.16 -29.27
N ALA A 49 -35.61 13.19 -28.74
CA ALA A 49 -35.95 13.92 -27.53
C ALA A 49 -35.23 13.34 -26.30
N GLN A 50 -35.20 12.01 -26.14
CA GLN A 50 -34.46 11.34 -25.08
C GLN A 50 -32.96 11.63 -25.16
N ALA A 51 -32.38 11.58 -26.36
CA ALA A 51 -30.97 11.90 -26.57
C ALA A 51 -30.66 13.35 -26.21
N LYS A 52 -31.50 14.31 -26.63
CA LYS A 52 -31.36 15.73 -26.28
C LYS A 52 -31.54 16.00 -24.78
N ALA A 53 -32.45 15.28 -24.13
CA ALA A 53 -32.66 15.37 -22.69
C ALA A 53 -31.60 14.61 -21.87
N GLY A 54 -30.71 13.85 -22.52
CA GLY A 54 -29.73 13.01 -21.84
C GLY A 54 -30.35 11.81 -21.11
N THR A 55 -31.61 11.49 -21.37
CA THR A 55 -32.34 10.36 -20.76
C THR A 55 -32.32 9.10 -21.62
N ALA A 56 -31.68 9.16 -22.78
CA ALA A 56 -31.49 8.00 -23.65
C ALA A 56 -30.74 6.89 -22.88
N PRO A 57 -31.25 5.65 -22.88
CA PRO A 57 -30.71 4.57 -22.06
C PRO A 57 -29.26 4.23 -22.40
N GLU A 58 -28.87 4.36 -23.67
CA GLU A 58 -27.50 4.20 -24.14
C GLU A 58 -26.52 5.19 -23.49
N PHE A 59 -26.94 6.44 -23.24
CA PHE A 59 -26.11 7.43 -22.58
C PHE A 59 -26.03 7.18 -21.08
N LEU A 60 -27.16 6.86 -20.44
CA LEU A 60 -27.20 6.53 -19.02
C LEU A 60 -26.31 5.32 -18.69
N HIS A 61 -26.26 4.33 -19.59
CA HIS A 61 -25.36 3.19 -19.44
C HIS A 61 -23.88 3.62 -19.44
N VAL A 62 -23.48 4.49 -20.37
CA VAL A 62 -22.11 5.02 -20.43
C VAL A 62 -21.78 5.83 -19.17
N VAL A 63 -22.71 6.67 -18.70
CA VAL A 63 -22.55 7.45 -17.46
C VAL A 63 -22.31 6.52 -16.27
N SER A 64 -23.14 5.48 -16.11
CA SER A 64 -22.99 4.50 -15.02
C SER A 64 -21.62 3.81 -15.04
N LEU A 65 -21.10 3.46 -16.22
CA LEU A 65 -19.77 2.85 -16.35
C LEU A 65 -18.64 3.81 -15.95
N VAL A 66 -18.77 5.09 -16.32
CA VAL A 66 -17.80 6.14 -15.95
C VAL A 66 -17.83 6.39 -14.44
N GLU A 67 -19.01 6.48 -13.84
CA GLU A 67 -19.19 6.63 -12.39
C GLU A 67 -18.56 5.47 -11.62
N GLU A 68 -18.78 4.23 -12.07
CA GLU A 68 -18.18 3.06 -11.45
C GLU A 68 -16.65 3.05 -11.60
N THR A 69 -16.14 3.42 -12.77
CA THR A 69 -14.69 3.57 -12.99
C THR A 69 -14.09 4.61 -12.06
N TYR A 70 -14.78 5.75 -11.88
CA TYR A 70 -14.34 6.81 -10.98
C TYR A 70 -14.35 6.35 -9.52
N ARG A 71 -15.40 5.61 -9.11
CA ARG A 71 -15.51 5.01 -7.78
C ARG A 71 -14.33 4.07 -7.49
N ILE A 72 -14.04 3.15 -8.41
CA ILE A 72 -12.91 2.21 -8.28
C ILE A 72 -11.58 2.97 -8.20
N ARG A 73 -11.34 3.95 -9.08
CA ARG A 73 -10.10 4.75 -9.07
C ARG A 73 -9.90 5.48 -7.74
N ARG A 74 -10.99 6.03 -7.16
CA ARG A 74 -10.95 6.68 -5.86
C ARG A 74 -10.56 5.71 -4.75
N GLN A 75 -11.21 4.55 -4.69
CA GLN A 75 -10.90 3.51 -3.69
C GLN A 75 -9.44 3.06 -3.79
N VAL A 76 -8.94 2.83 -5.00
CA VAL A 76 -7.53 2.44 -5.21
C VAL A 76 -6.58 3.56 -4.76
N ALA A 77 -6.91 4.83 -5.03
CA ALA A 77 -6.10 5.96 -4.58
C ALA A 77 -6.07 6.08 -3.05
N GLU A 78 -7.21 5.85 -2.38
CA GLU A 78 -7.30 5.81 -0.92
C GLU A 78 -6.42 4.70 -0.34
N CYS A 79 -6.56 3.47 -0.84
CA CYS A 79 -5.71 2.35 -0.38
C CYS A 79 -4.21 2.64 -0.60
N ARG A 80 -3.83 3.20 -1.76
CA ARG A 80 -2.43 3.56 -2.04
C ARG A 80 -1.90 4.61 -1.06
N ARG A 81 -2.70 5.62 -0.72
CA ARG A 81 -2.34 6.64 0.27
C ARG A 81 -2.15 6.00 1.65
N ASP A 82 -3.08 5.15 2.08
CA ASP A 82 -3.00 4.49 3.38
C ASP A 82 -1.78 3.56 3.47
N PHE A 83 -1.50 2.77 2.43
CA PHE A 83 -0.30 1.94 2.37
C PHE A 83 0.99 2.77 2.39
N ALA A 84 1.04 3.90 1.67
CA ALA A 84 2.23 4.76 1.69
C ALA A 84 2.50 5.33 3.09
N ILE A 85 1.46 5.75 3.81
CA ILE A 85 1.56 6.22 5.19
C ILE A 85 2.02 5.09 6.11
N GLU A 86 1.45 3.89 5.96
CA GLU A 86 1.82 2.73 6.77
C GLU A 86 3.29 2.33 6.57
N VAL A 87 3.77 2.35 5.32
CA VAL A 87 5.18 2.09 5.01
C VAL A 87 6.09 3.12 5.66
N ALA A 88 5.79 4.42 5.50
CA ALA A 88 6.58 5.49 6.11
C ALA A 88 6.65 5.38 7.64
N ASN A 89 5.53 5.04 8.29
CA ASN A 89 5.50 4.82 9.74
C ASN A 89 6.38 3.63 10.15
N LYS A 90 6.33 2.52 9.41
CA LYS A 90 7.16 1.34 9.68
C LYS A 90 8.65 1.61 9.47
N GLU A 91 8.99 2.38 8.44
CA GLU A 91 10.37 2.82 8.20
C GLU A 91 10.90 3.66 9.37
N LEU A 92 10.12 4.64 9.83
CA LEU A 92 10.45 5.45 11.00
C LEU A 92 10.64 4.59 12.27
N ASP A 93 9.71 3.67 12.55
CA ASP A 93 9.80 2.76 13.69
C ASP A 93 11.06 1.88 13.63
N ASN A 94 11.43 1.41 12.44
CA ASN A 94 12.62 0.61 12.24
C ASN A 94 13.90 1.42 12.47
N GLU A 95 13.96 2.66 11.98
CA GLU A 95 15.09 3.56 12.22
C GLU A 95 15.26 3.88 13.70
N LEU A 96 14.16 4.17 14.41
CA LEU A 96 14.19 4.42 15.86
C LEU A 96 14.73 3.20 16.63
N LYS A 97 14.26 2.00 16.30
CA LYS A 97 14.76 0.75 16.91
C LYS A 97 16.23 0.50 16.60
N ALA A 98 16.67 0.73 15.37
CA ALA A 98 18.06 0.59 14.98
C ALA A 98 18.96 1.58 15.75
N ALA A 99 18.56 2.85 15.85
CA ALA A 99 19.28 3.87 16.60
C ALA A 99 19.38 3.51 18.10
N GLN A 100 18.29 3.02 18.69
CA GLN A 100 18.27 2.57 20.08
C GLN A 100 19.21 1.38 20.31
N CYS A 101 19.23 0.40 19.40
CA CYS A 101 20.12 -0.75 19.47
C CYS A 101 21.60 -0.31 19.45
N ILE A 102 21.97 0.57 18.52
CA ILE A 102 23.33 1.13 18.42
C ILE A 102 23.70 1.89 19.70
N MET A 103 22.79 2.70 20.25
CA MET A 103 23.02 3.43 21.49
C MET A 103 23.28 2.48 22.66
N ASN A 104 22.45 1.44 22.81
CA ASN A 104 22.59 0.45 23.88
C ASN A 104 23.90 -0.34 23.75
N GLU A 105 24.27 -0.75 22.54
CA GLU A 105 25.53 -1.44 22.28
C GLU A 105 26.74 -0.57 22.65
N ARG A 106 26.72 0.71 22.27
CA ARG A 106 27.77 1.67 22.64
C ARG A 106 27.87 1.84 24.15
N LEU A 107 26.73 1.99 24.84
CA LEU A 107 26.69 2.08 26.30
C LEU A 107 27.34 0.85 26.93
N LEU A 108 26.96 -0.35 26.50
CA LEU A 108 27.51 -1.61 27.01
C LEU A 108 29.03 -1.70 26.80
N ILE A 109 29.52 -1.29 25.62
CA ILE A 109 30.97 -1.24 25.34
C ILE A 109 31.67 -0.27 26.30
N THR A 110 31.11 0.92 26.53
CA THR A 110 31.72 1.90 27.44
C THR A 110 31.72 1.44 28.88
N GLU A 111 30.64 0.82 29.35
CA GLU A 111 30.54 0.24 30.68
C GLU A 111 31.62 -0.84 30.88
N GLU A 112 31.76 -1.75 29.92
CA GLU A 112 32.76 -2.82 29.94
C GLU A 112 34.20 -2.28 29.88
N GLN A 113 34.45 -1.19 29.16
CA GLN A 113 35.74 -0.49 29.18
C GLN A 113 36.05 0.11 30.55
N ILE A 114 35.07 0.78 31.18
CA ILE A 114 35.22 1.36 32.52
C ILE A 114 35.48 0.26 33.55
N ARG A 115 34.69 -0.83 33.50
CA ARG A 115 34.83 -2.00 34.37
C ARG A 115 36.24 -2.60 34.30
N ARG A 116 36.78 -2.78 33.08
CA ARG A 116 38.15 -3.28 32.87
C ARG A 116 39.21 -2.34 33.46
N ARG A 117 39.11 -1.03 33.21
CA ARG A 117 40.05 -0.04 33.78
C ARG A 117 40.05 -0.04 35.30
N LEU A 118 38.88 -0.16 35.93
CA LEU A 118 38.76 -0.26 37.38
C LEU A 118 39.40 -1.55 37.92
N GLN A 119 39.17 -2.68 37.25
CA GLN A 119 39.77 -3.96 37.61
C GLN A 119 41.30 -3.93 37.50
N GLU A 120 41.84 -3.40 36.40
CA GLU A 120 43.28 -3.21 36.20
C GLU A 120 43.90 -2.30 37.28
N SER A 121 43.23 -1.18 37.60
CA SER A 121 43.68 -0.28 38.66
C SER A 121 43.71 -0.95 40.03
N MET A 122 42.69 -1.75 40.35
CA MET A 122 42.63 -2.50 41.60
C MET A 122 43.77 -3.53 41.68
N CYS A 123 43.99 -4.31 40.62
CA CYS A 123 45.09 -5.28 40.57
C CYS A 123 46.46 -4.60 40.72
N ARG A 124 46.67 -3.47 40.03
CA ARG A 124 47.92 -2.69 40.16
C ARG A 124 48.15 -2.25 41.61
N LEU A 125 47.15 -1.67 42.27
CA LEU A 125 47.24 -1.25 43.67
C LEU A 125 47.51 -2.43 44.62
N GLN A 126 46.94 -3.60 44.36
CA GLN A 126 47.21 -4.82 45.13
C GLN A 126 48.66 -5.28 44.98
N VAL A 127 49.22 -5.25 43.77
CA VAL A 127 50.62 -5.58 43.49
C VAL A 127 51.55 -4.57 44.17
N GLU A 128 51.29 -3.27 44.04
CA GLU A 128 52.06 -2.21 44.70
C GLU A 128 52.06 -2.39 46.23
N ARG A 129 50.91 -2.68 46.84
CA ARG A 129 50.79 -2.98 48.27
C ARG A 129 51.59 -4.21 48.69
N ALA A 130 51.52 -5.29 47.91
CA ALA A 130 52.28 -6.52 48.19
C ALA A 130 53.79 -6.27 48.08
N ALA A 131 54.23 -5.53 47.06
CA ALA A 131 55.63 -5.14 46.87
C ALA A 131 56.14 -4.28 48.04
N MET A 132 55.36 -3.29 48.48
CA MET A 132 55.68 -2.48 49.67
C MET A 132 55.80 -3.34 50.93
N THR A 133 54.91 -4.32 51.11
CA THR A 133 54.93 -5.23 52.26
C THR A 133 56.20 -6.10 52.26
N LEU A 134 56.58 -6.65 51.09
CA LEU A 134 57.83 -7.37 50.90
C LEU A 134 59.05 -6.49 51.19
N HIS A 135 59.06 -5.26 50.66
CA HIS A 135 60.16 -4.31 50.87
C HIS A 135 60.29 -3.89 52.34
N ALA A 136 59.17 -3.75 53.06
CA ALA A 136 59.15 -3.50 54.50
C ALA A 136 59.64 -4.72 55.31
N SER A 137 59.35 -5.94 54.86
CA SER A 137 59.84 -7.18 55.50
C SER A 137 61.34 -7.45 55.25
N SER A 138 61.89 -6.98 54.12
CA SER A 138 63.31 -7.13 53.76
C SER A 138 64.22 -6.05 54.35
N GLY A 139 63.67 -4.90 54.78
CA GLY A 139 64.43 -3.76 55.31
C GLY A 139 64.39 -3.62 56.84
N GLY A 140 63.99 -4.65 57.58
CA GLY A 140 63.63 -4.51 58.99
C GLY A 140 64.08 -5.65 59.90
N SER A 141 65.38 -5.82 60.09
CA SER A 141 65.90 -6.36 61.35
C SER A 141 66.03 -5.25 62.40
N THR A 142 64.91 -4.71 62.90
CA THR A 142 64.84 -4.04 64.22
C THR A 142 63.40 -3.95 64.74
N SER A 143 63.08 -4.85 65.68
CA SER A 143 62.42 -4.57 66.97
C SER A 143 61.16 -3.67 67.10
N ARG A 144 60.15 -4.28 67.75
CA ARG A 144 59.22 -3.75 68.80
C ARG A 144 57.83 -3.22 68.40
N LYS A 145 56.84 -4.07 68.69
CA LYS A 145 55.58 -3.86 69.45
C LYS A 145 55.08 -2.42 69.65
N SER A 146 53.87 -2.16 69.19
CA SER A 146 52.85 -1.39 69.94
C SER A 146 51.44 -1.84 69.57
N ARG A 147 50.65 -2.14 70.61
CA ARG A 147 49.23 -2.50 70.60
C ARG A 147 48.36 -1.25 70.81
N SER A 148 47.05 -1.42 70.61
CA SER A 148 45.92 -0.49 70.88
C SER A 148 45.62 0.45 69.70
N SER A 149 44.36 0.70 69.29
CA SER A 149 43.10 0.73 70.03
C SER A 149 41.85 0.73 69.13
N GLY A 150 40.75 0.13 69.59
CA GLY A 150 39.35 0.45 69.26
C GLY A 150 38.77 -0.24 68.02
N SER A 151 37.56 -0.78 67.97
CA SER A 151 36.41 -0.87 68.88
C SER A 151 35.47 -1.97 68.32
N PRO A 152 34.77 -2.77 69.15
CA PRO A 152 33.77 -3.71 68.66
C PRO A 152 32.41 -3.02 68.52
N PHE A 153 31.84 -3.01 67.31
CA PHE A 153 30.46 -2.59 67.10
C PHE A 153 29.58 -3.84 67.04
N THR A 154 28.84 -4.08 68.12
CA THR A 154 27.67 -4.95 68.15
C THR A 154 26.48 -4.18 67.59
N GLY A 155 25.83 -4.74 66.58
CA GLY A 155 24.62 -4.20 65.96
C GLY A 155 23.82 -5.34 65.36
N ASP A 156 23.00 -5.93 66.19
CA ASP A 156 21.95 -6.89 65.87
C ASP A 156 20.83 -6.17 65.07
N SER A 157 20.35 -6.78 63.98
CA SER A 157 18.99 -6.61 63.43
C SER A 157 18.81 -7.47 62.18
N ALA A 158 17.99 -8.49 62.33
CA ALA A 158 17.35 -9.23 61.27
C ALA A 158 16.45 -8.33 60.41
N ASP A 159 16.46 -8.50 59.09
CA ASP A 159 15.24 -8.62 58.29
C ASP A 159 15.55 -9.16 56.87
N ARG A 160 14.74 -10.13 56.43
CA ARG A 160 14.26 -10.46 55.07
C ARG A 160 15.24 -10.37 53.88
N SER A 161 15.31 -11.32 52.96
CA SER A 161 14.39 -12.39 52.56
C SER A 161 15.10 -13.29 51.54
N ASP A 162 14.62 -14.53 51.52
CA ASP A 162 14.96 -15.67 50.68
C ASP A 162 15.56 -15.44 49.28
N ALA A 163 16.58 -16.25 49.00
CA ALA A 163 16.93 -16.68 47.67
C ALA A 163 15.78 -17.50 47.05
N PRO A 164 15.75 -17.61 45.71
CA PRO A 164 15.95 -18.96 45.19
C PRO A 164 17.00 -19.02 44.08
N THR A 165 17.88 -20.00 44.26
CA THR A 165 18.13 -21.10 43.32
C THR A 165 18.52 -20.73 41.90
N ARG A 166 19.83 -20.93 41.64
CA ARG A 166 20.39 -21.20 40.31
C ARG A 166 19.62 -22.37 39.68
N THR A 167 18.95 -22.11 38.56
CA THR A 167 18.57 -23.15 37.61
C THR A 167 19.07 -22.75 36.23
N ALA A 168 20.00 -23.57 35.75
CA ALA A 168 20.38 -23.87 34.37
C ALA A 168 20.08 -22.82 33.27
N LEU A 169 21.17 -22.25 32.76
CA LEU A 169 21.54 -22.27 31.34
C LEU A 169 20.43 -22.79 30.38
N ALA A 170 19.65 -21.86 29.83
CA ALA A 170 18.94 -22.07 28.58
C ALA A 170 19.52 -21.07 27.57
N THR A 171 20.29 -21.61 26.65
CA THR A 171 20.70 -21.02 25.38
C THR A 171 19.49 -20.34 24.74
N LEU A 172 19.47 -19.01 24.69
CA LEU A 172 18.47 -18.30 23.91
C LEU A 172 18.84 -18.44 22.43
N ASP A 173 18.07 -19.29 21.78
CA ASP A 173 18.02 -19.54 20.34
C ASP A 173 17.91 -18.22 19.54
N PRO A 174 18.75 -17.98 18.51
CA PRO A 174 18.71 -16.77 17.69
C PRO A 174 17.42 -16.57 16.86
N ASN A 175 16.43 -17.48 16.96
CA ASN A 175 15.23 -17.49 16.11
C ASN A 175 13.90 -17.12 16.78
N LEU A 176 13.88 -16.40 17.91
CA LEU A 176 12.63 -15.86 18.46
C LEU A 176 12.15 -14.59 17.71
N TYR A 177 11.83 -14.77 16.44
CA TYR A 177 10.90 -13.91 15.71
C TYR A 177 9.54 -14.62 15.75
N LEU A 178 8.73 -14.38 16.79
CA LEU A 178 7.35 -14.86 16.81
C LEU A 178 6.51 -13.99 15.86
N PRO A 179 5.90 -14.55 14.81
CA PRO A 179 4.91 -13.84 14.00
C PRO A 179 3.64 -13.64 14.83
N SER A 180 3.03 -12.45 14.75
CA SER A 180 1.73 -12.17 15.35
C SER A 180 0.70 -13.26 14.97
N PRO A 181 -0.17 -13.70 15.90
CA PRO A 181 -0.99 -14.92 15.74
C PRO A 181 -2.18 -14.77 14.77
N ASN A 182 -2.19 -13.77 13.88
CA ASN A 182 -3.31 -13.48 13.00
C ASN A 182 -2.89 -12.98 11.60
N LEU A 183 -1.81 -13.54 11.06
CA LEU A 183 -1.54 -13.42 9.63
C LEU A 183 -1.85 -14.76 8.98
N GLU A 184 -2.80 -14.75 8.04
CA GLU A 184 -3.00 -15.88 7.13
C GLU A 184 -1.65 -16.32 6.55
N PRO A 185 -1.38 -17.62 6.41
CA PRO A 185 -0.11 -18.10 5.88
C PRO A 185 0.23 -17.37 4.59
N ARG A 186 1.41 -16.74 4.55
CA ARG A 186 1.94 -16.10 3.33
C ARG A 186 1.86 -17.14 2.22
N LYS A 187 0.95 -16.95 1.26
CA LYS A 187 0.82 -17.83 0.09
C LYS A 187 2.20 -17.88 -0.56
N LYS A 188 2.75 -19.07 -0.74
CA LYS A 188 4.02 -19.26 -1.47
C LYS A 188 3.89 -18.56 -2.82
N PRO A 189 4.95 -17.90 -3.33
CA PRO A 189 4.92 -17.31 -4.65
C PRO A 189 4.43 -18.37 -5.64
N ILE A 190 3.38 -18.03 -6.38
CA ILE A 190 2.79 -18.92 -7.39
C ILE A 190 3.84 -19.06 -8.49
N THR A 191 4.52 -20.19 -8.52
CA THR A 191 5.39 -20.55 -9.63
C THR A 191 4.50 -20.87 -10.81
N LEU A 192 4.36 -19.94 -11.76
CA LEU A 192 3.65 -20.20 -13.02
C LEU A 192 4.34 -21.34 -13.76
N SER A 193 3.55 -22.29 -14.26
CA SER A 193 4.04 -23.38 -15.11
C SER A 193 4.79 -22.80 -16.32
N PRO A 194 5.86 -23.44 -16.82
CA PRO A 194 6.52 -23.03 -18.06
C PRO A 194 5.57 -22.98 -19.28
N THR A 195 4.40 -23.61 -19.20
CA THR A 195 3.36 -23.62 -20.22
C THR A 195 2.33 -22.48 -20.09
N THR A 196 2.40 -21.68 -19.02
CA THR A 196 1.46 -20.56 -18.82
C THR A 196 1.76 -19.44 -19.82
N PRO A 197 0.78 -18.96 -20.60
CA PRO A 197 1.00 -17.88 -21.56
C PRO A 197 1.44 -16.62 -20.82
N ARG A 198 2.69 -16.19 -21.07
CA ARG A 198 3.25 -14.95 -20.54
C ARG A 198 3.01 -13.85 -21.56
N LEU A 199 2.38 -12.77 -21.14
CA LEU A 199 2.44 -11.51 -21.88
C LEU A 199 3.88 -11.00 -21.79
N VAL A 200 4.69 -11.31 -22.79
CA VAL A 200 6.02 -10.72 -22.96
C VAL A 200 5.81 -9.40 -23.68
N TYR A 201 5.90 -8.30 -22.96
CA TYR A 201 6.07 -6.99 -23.59
C TYR A 201 7.48 -6.98 -24.19
N GLN A 202 7.59 -7.33 -25.47
CA GLN A 202 8.80 -7.05 -26.24
C GLN A 202 8.79 -5.56 -26.57
N LEU A 203 9.13 -4.73 -25.58
CA LEU A 203 9.56 -3.37 -25.85
C LEU A 203 10.98 -3.44 -26.39
N SER A 204 11.25 -2.73 -27.48
CA SER A 204 12.61 -2.66 -28.01
C SER A 204 13.51 -1.93 -27.02
N GLU A 205 14.81 -2.25 -27.02
CA GLU A 205 15.76 -1.50 -26.19
C GLU A 205 15.82 -0.02 -26.61
N GLU A 206 15.53 0.29 -27.88
CA GLU A 206 15.37 1.66 -28.37
C GLU A 206 14.23 2.40 -27.65
N ASP A 207 13.04 1.80 -27.56
CA ASP A 207 11.87 2.44 -26.92
C ASP A 207 12.10 2.67 -25.43
N ILE A 208 12.71 1.69 -24.75
CA ILE A 208 13.06 1.81 -23.32
C ILE A 208 14.06 2.96 -23.11
N ARG A 209 15.06 3.09 -23.99
CA ARG A 209 16.05 4.19 -23.90
C ARG A 209 15.40 5.54 -24.15
N ALA A 210 14.51 5.66 -25.13
CA ALA A 210 13.80 6.89 -25.45
C ALA A 210 12.89 7.36 -24.29
N ASP A 211 12.18 6.43 -23.66
CA ASP A 211 11.34 6.72 -22.50
C ASP A 211 12.18 7.16 -21.29
N VAL A 212 13.30 6.48 -21.03
CA VAL A 212 14.23 6.86 -19.95
C VAL A 212 14.79 8.26 -20.17
N GLU A 213 15.16 8.60 -21.41
CA GLU A 213 15.66 9.93 -21.75
C GLU A 213 14.59 11.01 -21.55
N THR A 214 13.35 10.73 -21.98
CA THR A 214 12.19 11.62 -21.80
C THR A 214 11.91 11.88 -20.31
N ILE A 215 11.92 10.82 -19.49
CA ILE A 215 11.72 10.92 -18.03
C ILE A 215 12.83 11.76 -17.39
N MET A 216 14.09 11.51 -17.76
CA MET A 216 15.23 12.23 -17.20
C MET A 216 15.23 13.72 -17.58
N ALA A 217 14.81 14.04 -18.82
CA ALA A 217 14.64 15.42 -19.27
C ALA A 217 13.55 16.15 -18.47
N ALA A 218 12.38 15.52 -18.28
CA ALA A 218 11.28 16.09 -17.51
C ALA A 218 11.65 16.30 -16.03
N VAL A 219 12.37 15.35 -15.42
CA VAL A 219 12.87 15.49 -14.04
C VAL A 219 13.86 16.65 -13.92
N LYS A 220 14.74 16.83 -14.92
CA LYS A 220 15.69 17.95 -14.95
C LYS A 220 14.98 19.30 -15.07
N GLU A 221 13.98 19.40 -15.94
CA GLU A 221 13.16 20.60 -16.11
C GLU A 221 12.41 20.94 -14.81
N HIS A 222 11.82 19.94 -14.16
CA HIS A 222 11.12 20.15 -12.88
C HIS A 222 12.07 20.63 -11.78
N LYS A 223 13.27 20.07 -11.68
CA LYS A 223 14.30 20.53 -10.73
C LYS A 223 14.75 21.97 -11.00
N LEU A 224 14.90 22.35 -12.26
CA LEU A 224 15.23 23.74 -12.64
C LEU A 224 14.08 24.69 -12.29
N ALA A 225 12.83 24.31 -12.56
CA ALA A 225 11.66 25.11 -12.22
C ALA A 225 11.55 25.33 -10.70
N LEU A 226 11.81 24.29 -9.89
CA LEU A 226 11.86 24.39 -8.43
C LEU A 226 12.97 25.34 -7.96
N ALA A 227 14.20 25.19 -8.47
CA ALA A 227 15.31 26.06 -8.11
C ALA A 227 15.07 27.53 -8.51
N MET A 228 14.43 27.76 -9.67
CA MET A 228 14.04 29.10 -10.11
C MET A 228 12.93 29.70 -9.24
N ALA A 229 11.98 28.90 -8.78
CA ALA A 229 10.94 29.34 -7.84
C ALA A 229 11.52 29.73 -6.48
N GLU A 230 12.49 28.97 -5.97
CA GLU A 230 13.21 29.27 -4.73
C GLU A 230 14.00 30.59 -4.81
N MET A 231 14.68 30.84 -5.94
CA MET A 231 15.39 32.12 -6.15
C MET A 231 14.45 33.33 -6.31
N ASN A 232 13.28 33.14 -6.90
CA ASN A 232 12.29 34.21 -7.09
C ASN A 232 11.44 34.46 -5.83
N GLY A 233 11.32 33.49 -4.93
CA GLY A 233 10.67 33.62 -3.62
C GLY A 233 11.39 34.58 -2.66
N GLY A 234 12.67 34.88 -2.90
CA GLY A 234 13.48 35.82 -2.11
C GLY A 234 13.35 37.31 -2.50
N LYS A 235 12.60 37.65 -3.56
CA LYS A 235 12.35 39.04 -3.98
C LYS A 235 10.89 39.44 -3.72
N ARG A 236 10.46 39.40 -2.46
CA ARG A 236 9.32 40.20 -2.01
C ARG A 236 9.68 40.87 -0.68
N LEU A 237 9.65 42.21 -0.76
CA LEU A 237 9.66 43.20 0.34
C LEU A 237 11.00 43.44 1.04
N CYS A 238 11.76 44.38 0.50
CA CYS A 238 12.20 45.60 1.20
C CYS A 238 12.10 46.75 0.20
#